data_AF-A0AAN4SJS1-F1
#
_entry.id   AF-A0AAN4SJS1-F1
#
_cell.length_a   1.000
_cell.length_b   1.000
_cell.length_c   1.000
_cell.angle_alpha   90.00
_cell.angle_beta   90.00
_cell.angle_gamma   90.00
#
_symmetry.space_group_name_H-M   'P 1'
#
loop_
_entity.id
_entity.type
_entity.pdbx_description
1 polymer ?
#
loop_
_entity_poly.entity_id
_entity_poly.type
_entity_poly.pdbx_seq_one_letter_code
_entity_poly.pdbx_strand_id
1 'polypeptide(L)' 'MDLNDFILKFSEQFDETDVNDFTGDTCFKSLDEWSSLMSLSIIAMVDEEYGIRIKGDDIKLSETIQDLYNIVRSRQ' A
#
# COMPACT_ATOMS: atom_id res chain seq x y z
N MET A 1 2.64 -14.33 -0.23
CA MET A 1 2.05 -13.00 -0.44
C MET A 1 2.09 -12.73 -1.93
N ASP A 2 0.94 -12.63 -2.58
CA ASP A 2 0.85 -12.36 -4.01
C ASP A 2 0.63 -10.86 -4.24
N LEU A 3 1.25 -10.30 -5.28
CA LEU A 3 1.12 -8.89 -5.61
C LEU A 3 -0.34 -8.50 -5.86
N ASN A 4 -1.11 -9.35 -6.55
CA ASN A 4 -2.51 -9.08 -6.85
C ASN A 4 -3.38 -9.05 -5.58
N ASP A 5 -3.13 -9.93 -4.62
CA ASP A 5 -3.82 -9.91 -3.31
C ASP A 5 -3.49 -8.62 -2.54
N PHE A 6 -2.21 -8.22 -2.58
CA PHE A 6 -1.76 -6.98 -1.96
C PHE A 6 -2.42 -5.75 -2.60
N ILE A 7 -2.47 -5.67 -3.93
CA ILE A 7 -3.13 -4.59 -4.66
C ILE A 7 -4.61 -4.52 -4.30
N LEU A 8 -5.29 -5.67 -4.21
CA LEU A 8 -6.70 -5.73 -3.83
C LEU A 8 -6.91 -5.12 -2.43
N LYS A 9 -6.20 -5.61 -1.41
CA LYS A 9 -6.32 -5.10 -0.04
C LYS A 9 -5.85 -3.66 0.11
N PHE A 10 -4.87 -3.27 -0.70
CA PHE A 10 -4.41 -1.89 -0.76
C PHE A 10 -5.50 -0.97 -1.29
N SER A 11 -6.16 -1.36 -2.38
CA SER A 11 -7.26 -0.59 -2.97
C SER A 11 -8.46 -0.48 -2.03
N GLU A 12 -8.71 -1.50 -1.19
CA GLU A 12 -9.75 -1.45 -0.15
C GLU A 12 -9.52 -0.37 0.90
N GLN A 13 -8.30 0.19 0.99
CA GLN A 13 -8.03 1.34 1.86
C GLN A 13 -8.53 2.66 1.27
N PHE A 14 -8.84 2.69 -0.03
CA PHE A 14 -9.27 3.85 -0.80
C PHE A 14 -10.77 3.73 -1.09
N ASP A 15 -11.51 4.80 -0.83
CA ASP A 15 -12.95 4.86 -1.02
C ASP A 15 -13.32 5.48 -2.38
N GLU A 16 -12.48 6.37 -2.92
CA GLU A 16 -12.80 7.14 -4.13
C GLU A 16 -12.26 6.52 -5.43
N THR A 17 -11.16 5.77 -5.34
CA THR A 17 -10.49 5.16 -6.49
C THR A 17 -10.92 3.70 -6.68
N ASP A 18 -11.26 3.29 -7.90
CA ASP A 18 -11.68 1.91 -8.18
C ASP A 18 -10.49 0.93 -8.09
N VAL A 19 -10.68 -0.24 -7.49
CA VAL A 19 -9.67 -1.34 -7.42
C VAL A 19 -9.02 -1.65 -8.76
N ASN A 20 -9.77 -1.52 -9.87
CA ASN A 20 -9.26 -1.80 -11.21
C ASN A 20 -8.25 -0.76 -11.71
N ASP A 21 -8.21 0.44 -11.10
CA ASP A 21 -7.24 1.50 -11.40
C ASP A 21 -5.93 1.30 -10.62
N PHE A 22 -5.92 0.42 -9.62
CA PHE A 22 -4.70 0.07 -8.88
C PHE A 22 -3.93 -1.02 -9.62
N THR A 23 -2.68 -0.70 -9.94
CA THR A 23 -1.70 -1.60 -10.53
C THR A 23 -0.40 -1.52 -9.73
N GLY A 24 0.51 -2.48 -9.91
CA GLY A 24 1.81 -2.44 -9.24
C GLY A 24 2.56 -1.11 -9.50
N ASP A 25 2.43 -0.57 -10.69
CA ASP A 25 3.09 0.68 -11.10
C ASP A 25 2.34 1.95 -10.70
N THR A 26 1.15 1.83 -10.09
CA THR A 26 0.35 2.98 -9.68
C THR A 26 1.05 3.74 -8.56
N CYS A 27 1.29 5.04 -8.78
CA CYS A 27 1.86 5.94 -7.78
C CYS A 27 0.77 6.43 -6.83
N PHE A 28 0.55 5.67 -5.75
CA PHE A 28 -0.52 5.94 -4.79
C PHE A 28 -0.40 7.30 -4.08
N LYS A 29 0.80 7.88 -4.02
CA LYS A 29 1.03 9.24 -3.46
C LYS A 29 0.53 10.36 -4.36
N SER A 30 0.30 10.06 -5.64
CA SER A 30 -0.23 11.03 -6.62
C SER A 30 -1.75 11.02 -6.69
N LEU A 31 -2.42 10.10 -5.97
CA LEU A 31 -3.88 10.07 -5.88
C LEU A 31 -4.36 11.27 -5.06
N ASP A 32 -5.44 11.91 -5.51
CA ASP A 32 -6.01 13.07 -4.81
C ASP A 32 -6.51 12.71 -3.40
N GLU A 33 -6.94 11.47 -3.21
CA GLU A 33 -7.36 10.89 -1.92
C GLU A 33 -6.17 10.65 -0.95
N TRP A 34 -4.93 10.69 -1.45
CA TRP A 34 -3.75 10.42 -0.63
C TRP A 34 -3.63 11.40 0.54
N SER A 35 -3.57 10.87 1.75
CA SER A 35 -3.38 11.66 2.97
C SER A 35 -2.52 10.93 4.00
N SER A 36 -2.10 11.64 5.04
CA SER A 36 -1.43 11.02 6.19
C SER A 36 -2.28 9.91 6.83
N LEU A 37 -3.62 10.01 6.75
CA LEU A 37 -4.51 8.97 7.26
C LEU A 37 -4.40 7.70 6.41
N MET A 38 -4.39 7.83 5.09
CA MET A 38 -4.18 6.71 4.16
C MET A 38 -2.87 5.98 4.46
N SER A 39 -1.80 6.74 4.71
CA SER A 39 -0.52 6.13 5.08
C SER A 39 -0.60 5.31 6.37
N LEU A 40 -1.40 5.74 7.35
CA LEU A 40 -1.62 4.98 8.59
C LEU A 40 -2.50 3.74 8.35
N SER A 41 -3.56 3.86 7.55
CA SER A 41 -4.43 2.74 7.17
C SER A 41 -3.64 1.63 6.48
N ILE A 42 -2.74 1.99 5.56
CA ILE A 42 -1.86 1.02 4.88
C ILE A 42 -0.89 0.37 5.86
N ILE A 43 -0.29 1.12 6.81
CA ILE A 43 0.58 0.53 7.83
C ILE A 43 -0.18 -0.50 8.67
N ALA A 44 -1.40 -0.14 9.11
CA ALA A 44 -2.25 -1.02 9.89
C ALA A 44 -2.64 -2.27 9.10
N MET A 45 -3.08 -2.11 7.85
CA MET A 45 -3.42 -3.22 6.95
C MET A 45 -2.26 -4.20 6.82
N VAL A 46 -1.03 -3.70 6.62
CA VAL A 46 0.15 -4.58 6.49
C VAL A 46 0.50 -5.30 7.80
N ASP A 47 0.36 -4.63 8.96
CA ASP A 47 0.60 -5.25 10.28
C ASP A 47 -0.46 -6.32 10.59
N GLU A 48 -1.73 -6.06 10.25
CA GLU A 48 -2.84 -7.00 10.51
C GLU A 48 -2.84 -8.20 9.55
N GLU A 49 -2.67 -7.97 8.25
CA GLU A 49 -2.78 -9.01 7.21
C GLU A 49 -1.51 -9.86 7.10
N TYR A 50 -0.35 -9.26 7.32
CA TYR A 50 0.94 -9.92 7.08
C TYR A 50 1.83 -9.99 8.33
N GLY A 51 1.46 -9.36 9.44
CA GLY A 51 2.27 -9.33 10.66
C GLY A 51 3.56 -8.50 10.51
N ILE A 52 3.62 -7.62 9.51
CA ILE A 52 4.83 -6.87 9.15
C ILE A 52 4.65 -5.41 9.54
N ARG A 53 5.53 -4.94 10.42
CA ARG A 53 5.54 -3.53 10.83
C ARG A 53 6.36 -2.68 9.88
N ILE A 54 5.66 -1.97 9.00
CA ILE A 54 6.25 -0.89 8.19
C ILE A 54 6.13 0.46 8.91
N LYS A 55 7.06 1.37 8.64
CA LYS A 55 7.04 2.73 9.19
C LYS A 55 6.61 3.73 8.12
N GLY A 56 6.19 4.92 8.55
CA GLY A 56 5.91 6.02 7.63
C GLY A 56 7.10 6.38 6.73
N ASP A 57 8.34 6.16 7.20
CA ASP A 57 9.54 6.34 6.36
C ASP A 57 9.63 5.33 5.23
N ASP A 58 9.18 4.09 5.43
CA ASP A 58 9.13 3.08 4.36
C ASP A 58 8.13 3.47 3.29
N ILE A 59 6.95 3.95 3.71
CA ILE A 59 5.94 4.49 2.79
C ILE A 59 6.49 5.71 2.04
N LYS A 60 7.23 6.59 2.73
CA LYS A 60 7.87 7.75 2.07
C LYS A 60 8.93 7.34 1.05
N LEU A 61 9.62 6.22 1.25
CA LEU A 61 10.59 5.67 0.30
C LEU A 61 9.95 4.92 -0.88
N SER A 62 8.76 4.34 -0.70
CA SER A 62 8.01 3.68 -1.78
C SER A 62 7.15 4.67 -2.56
N GLU A 63 7.30 4.77 -3.88
CA GLU A 63 6.41 5.63 -4.70
C GLU A 63 5.24 4.83 -5.26
N THR A 64 5.49 3.59 -5.66
CA THR A 64 4.49 2.71 -6.27
C THR A 64 4.03 1.60 -5.33
N ILE A 65 2.87 1.01 -5.61
CA ILE A 65 2.36 -0.14 -4.84
C ILE A 65 3.35 -1.30 -4.90
N GLN A 66 4.01 -1.49 -6.05
CA GLN A 66 5.05 -2.50 -6.24
C GLN A 66 6.26 -2.27 -5.32
N ASP A 67 6.70 -1.01 -5.15
CA ASP A 67 7.78 -0.68 -4.23
C ASP A 67 7.41 -1.03 -2.79
N LEU A 68 6.20 -0.66 -2.38
CA LEU A 68 5.71 -0.97 -1.04
C LEU A 68 5.61 -2.48 -0.83
N TYR A 69 5.04 -3.21 -1.80
CA TYR A 69 4.97 -4.67 -1.78
C TYR A 69 6.36 -5.30 -1.66
N ASN A 70 7.36 -4.79 -2.39
CA ASN A 70 8.73 -5.28 -2.31
C ASN A 70 9.35 -5.05 -0.93
N ILE A 71 9.08 -3.91 -0.29
CA ILE A 71 9.54 -3.63 1.07
C ILE A 71 8.92 -4.63 2.04
N VAL A 72 7.60 -4.82 1.98
CA VAL A 72 6.89 -5.79 2.84
C VAL A 72 7.44 -7.19 2.62
N ARG A 73 7.55 -7.63 1.37
CA ARG A 73 8.09 -8.94 1.01
C ARG A 73 9.53 -9.14 1.45
N SER A 74 10.36 -8.10 1.45
CA SER A 74 11.75 -8.19 1.91
C SER A 74 11.87 -8.41 3.43
N ARG A 75 10.79 -8.17 4.18
CA ARG A 75 10.71 -8.30 5.64
C ARG A 75 9.88 -9.49 6.09
N GLN A 76 9.29 -10.22 5.14
CA GLN A 76 8.58 -11.48 5.33
C GLN A 76 9.58 -12.63 5.48
#